data_AF-A0A9D4IIZ8-F1
#
_entry.id   AF-A0A9D4IIZ8-F1
#
_cell.length_a   1.000
_cell.length_b   1.000
_cell.length_c   1.000
_cell.angle_alpha   90.00
_cell.angle_beta   90.00
_cell.angle_gamma   90.00
#
_symmetry.space_group_name_H-M   'P 1'
#
loop_
_entity.id
_entity.type
_entity.pdbx_description
1 polymer ?
#
loop_
_entity_poly.entity_id
_entity_poly.type
_entity_poly.pdbx_seq_one_letter_code
_entity_poly.pdbx_strand_id
1 'polypeptide(L)'
;MYISCQVRDGDLDIFFEHKNHAWPPSIAENNKIRLGSKADLLKCLEREEESPEMSPPVEVSIQDGAAIVQSLDPNRSDKRVQTFSDYALKLVLPYLSQQLMSVNRVDVV
;
A
#
# COMPACT_ATOMS: atom_id res chain seq x y z
N MET A 1 0.70 9.02 13.02
CA MET A 1 0.77 8.19 14.25
C MET A 1 1.77 8.71 15.28
N TYR A 2 2.80 9.49 14.91
CA TYR A 2 3.53 10.35 15.86
C TYR A 2 2.57 11.28 16.65
N ILE A 3 1.53 11.77 15.96
CA ILE A 3 0.49 12.65 16.53
C ILE A 3 -0.29 12.01 17.69
N SER A 4 -0.51 10.69 17.73
CA SER A 4 -1.27 10.07 18.82
C SER A 4 -0.48 9.95 20.13
N CYS A 5 0.85 9.89 20.07
CA CYS A 5 1.70 9.82 21.26
C CYS A 5 1.84 11.18 21.95
N GLN A 6 1.70 12.29 21.20
CA GLN A 6 1.73 13.64 21.77
C GLN A 6 0.54 13.98 22.68
N VAL A 7 -0.61 13.31 22.49
CA VAL A 7 -1.84 13.61 23.24
C VAL A 7 -2.01 12.71 24.47
N ARG A 8 -1.34 11.55 24.50
CA ARG A 8 -1.59 10.49 25.51
C ARG A 8 -0.39 10.18 26.39
N ASP A 9 0.65 11.00 26.37
CA ASP A 9 1.91 10.77 27.09
C ASP A 9 2.45 9.35 26.82
N GLY A 10 2.37 8.95 25.55
CA GLY A 10 2.74 7.60 25.12
C GLY A 10 4.24 7.48 24.97
N ASP A 11 4.85 6.60 25.75
CA ASP A 11 6.28 6.28 25.64
C ASP A 11 6.57 5.67 24.26
N LEU A 12 7.34 6.41 23.46
CA LEU A 12 7.73 5.99 22.12
C LEU A 12 8.69 4.79 22.15
N ASP A 13 9.49 4.65 23.20
CA ASP A 13 10.44 3.55 23.34
C ASP A 13 9.69 2.24 23.55
N ILE A 14 8.71 2.21 24.44
CA ILE A 14 7.81 1.06 24.63
C ILE A 14 7.01 0.78 23.34
N PHE A 15 6.50 1.84 22.69
CA PHE A 15 5.69 1.68 21.47
C PHE A 15 6.48 1.05 20.31
N PHE A 16 7.75 1.39 20.17
CA PHE A 16 8.61 0.86 19.11
C PHE A 16 9.47 -0.34 19.54
N GLU A 17 9.42 -0.74 20.81
CA GLU A 17 10.18 -1.86 21.38
C GLU A 17 10.06 -3.12 20.52
N HIS A 18 8.87 -3.41 20.02
CA HIS A 18 8.59 -4.58 19.18
C HIS A 18 8.62 -4.32 17.66
N LYS A 19 8.80 -3.06 17.22
CA LYS A 19 8.87 -2.70 15.79
C LYS A 19 10.30 -2.53 15.27
N ASN A 20 11.26 -2.18 16.13
CA ASN A 20 12.67 -1.99 15.78
C ASN A 20 13.52 -3.26 15.93
N HIS A 21 12.94 -4.42 15.65
CA HIS A 21 13.69 -5.66 15.64
C HIS A 21 14.55 -5.76 14.37
N ALA A 22 15.79 -6.22 14.50
CA ALA A 22 16.72 -6.42 13.36
C ALA A 22 16.25 -7.49 12.35
N TRP A 23 15.18 -8.22 12.70
CA TRP A 23 14.58 -9.29 11.91
C TRP A 23 13.35 -8.76 11.18
N PRO A 24 13.14 -9.11 9.90
CA PRO A 24 11.94 -8.70 9.17
C PRO A 24 10.68 -9.21 9.87
N PRO A 25 9.53 -8.52 9.73
CA PRO A 25 8.25 -8.99 10.25
C PRO A 25 8.01 -10.43 9.79
N SER A 26 7.81 -11.32 10.75
CA SER A 26 7.62 -12.75 10.53
C SER A 26 6.23 -13.16 10.99
N ILE A 27 5.56 -14.01 10.21
CA ILE A 27 4.30 -14.61 10.64
C ILE A 27 4.62 -15.62 11.74
N ALA A 28 3.93 -15.56 12.87
CA ALA A 28 3.94 -16.63 13.84
C ALA A 28 2.75 -17.56 13.58
N GLU A 29 2.98 -18.88 13.59
CA GLU A 29 1.93 -19.89 13.56
C GLU A 29 2.12 -20.78 14.79
N ASN A 30 1.08 -20.91 15.63
CA ASN A 30 1.11 -21.68 16.87
C ASN A 30 2.30 -21.32 17.78
N ASN A 31 2.53 -20.02 18.01
CA ASN A 31 3.63 -19.48 18.83
C ASN A 31 5.04 -19.84 18.33
N LYS A 32 5.18 -20.23 17.05
CA LYS A 32 6.48 -20.45 16.40
C LYS A 32 6.63 -19.47 15.25
N ILE A 33 7.82 -18.86 15.16
CA ILE A 33 8.18 -17.99 14.05
C ILE A 33 8.22 -18.84 12.76
N ARG A 34 7.37 -18.51 11.77
CA ARG A 34 7.48 -19.08 10.43
C ARG A 34 8.70 -18.46 9.75
N LEU A 35 9.68 -19.30 9.49
CA LEU A 35 10.82 -18.95 8.65
C LEU A 35 10.38 -19.12 7.19
N GLY A 36 10.59 -18.10 6.36
CA GLY A 36 10.18 -18.08 4.96
C GLY A 36 10.65 -16.82 4.25
N SER A 37 10.42 -16.76 2.95
CA SER A 37 10.66 -15.54 2.17
C SER A 37 9.51 -14.56 2.38
N LYS A 38 9.74 -13.25 2.16
CA LYS A 38 8.67 -12.25 2.19
C LYS A 38 7.52 -12.60 1.23
N ALA A 39 7.81 -13.32 0.14
CA ALA A 39 6.81 -13.79 -0.81
C ALA A 39 5.85 -14.85 -0.22
N ASP A 40 6.24 -15.59 0.82
CA ASP A 40 5.35 -16.55 1.48
C ASP A 40 4.19 -15.87 2.22
N LEU A 41 4.33 -14.57 2.54
CA LEU A 41 3.24 -13.74 3.08
C LEU A 41 2.13 -13.51 2.04
N LEU A 42 2.46 -13.52 0.74
CA LEU A 42 1.47 -13.29 -0.32
C LEU A 42 0.40 -14.38 -0.31
N LYS A 43 0.77 -15.63 -0.02
CA LYS A 43 -0.18 -16.76 0.09
C LYS A 43 -1.23 -16.56 1.18
N CYS A 44 -0.91 -15.77 2.21
CA CYS A 44 -1.87 -15.41 3.27
C CYS A 44 -2.81 -14.30 2.82
N LEU A 45 -2.34 -13.38 1.96
CA LEU A 45 -3.13 -12.26 1.44
C LEU A 45 -4.02 -12.69 0.25
N GLU A 46 -3.53 -13.60 -0.59
CA GLU A 46 -4.25 -14.14 -1.76
C GLU A 46 -5.52 -14.93 -1.39
N ARG A 47 -5.62 -15.40 -0.14
CA ARG A 47 -6.74 -16.25 0.31
C ARG A 47 -7.99 -15.48 0.74
N GLU A 48 -7.91 -14.15 0.89
CA GLU A 48 -9.04 -13.33 1.37
C GLU A 48 -9.90 -12.71 0.25
N GLU A 49 -9.61 -12.97 -1.02
CA GLU A 49 -10.40 -12.39 -2.12
C GLU A 49 -11.45 -13.36 -2.68
N GLU A 50 -12.59 -13.47 -2.01
CA GLU A 50 -13.84 -13.35 -2.76
C GLU A 50 -14.03 -11.85 -2.98
N SER A 51 -13.39 -11.31 -4.01
CA SER A 51 -13.71 -9.95 -4.44
C SER A 51 -15.21 -9.94 -4.76
N PRO A 52 -16.02 -9.10 -4.10
CA PRO A 52 -17.43 -9.02 -4.45
C PRO A 52 -17.52 -8.70 -5.94
N GLU A 53 -18.31 -9.47 -6.69
CA GLU A 53 -18.40 -9.38 -8.16
C GLU A 53 -18.60 -7.95 -8.66
N MET A 54 -19.20 -7.08 -7.82
CA MET A 54 -19.26 -5.65 -8.04
C MET A 54 -19.05 -4.89 -6.73
N SER A 55 -18.11 -3.93 -6.75
CA SER A 55 -18.10 -2.85 -5.76
C SER A 55 -19.38 -2.02 -5.92
N PRO A 56 -19.99 -1.53 -4.82
CA PRO A 56 -21.14 -0.64 -4.93
C PRO A 56 -20.75 0.60 -5.74
N PRO A 57 -21.69 1.19 -6.51
CA PRO A 57 -21.43 2.45 -7.18
C PRO A 57 -21.10 3.52 -6.15
N VAL A 58 -19.92 4.14 -6.29
CA VAL A 58 -19.45 5.22 -5.43
C VAL A 58 -19.26 6.49 -6.24
N GLU A 59 -19.53 7.64 -5.61
CA GLU A 59 -19.34 8.94 -6.25
C GLU A 59 -17.87 9.41 -6.17
N VAL A 60 -17.19 9.07 -5.08
CA VAL A 60 -15.82 9.51 -4.80
C VAL A 60 -14.94 8.32 -4.44
N SER A 61 -13.72 8.31 -4.96
CA SER A 61 -12.65 7.38 -4.58
C SER A 61 -11.52 8.15 -3.91
N ILE A 62 -11.03 7.64 -2.78
CA ILE A 62 -9.89 8.22 -2.05
C ILE A 62 -8.78 7.17 -2.05
N GLN A 63 -7.60 7.54 -2.55
CA GLN A 63 -6.48 6.62 -2.75
C GLN A 63 -5.22 7.13 -2.04
N ASP A 64 -4.47 6.21 -1.43
CA ASP A 64 -3.17 6.50 -0.83
C ASP A 64 -2.12 6.69 -1.93
N GLY A 65 -1.53 7.89 -2.00
CA GLY A 65 -0.54 8.23 -3.01
C GLY A 65 0.73 7.39 -2.94
N ALA A 66 1.17 7.02 -1.74
CA ALA A 66 2.36 6.17 -1.57
C ALA A 66 2.10 4.75 -2.10
N ALA A 67 0.88 4.22 -1.88
CA ALA A 67 0.48 2.93 -2.42
C ALA A 67 0.42 2.94 -3.96
N ILE A 68 -0.07 4.02 -4.57
CA ILE A 68 -0.05 4.19 -6.04
C ILE A 68 1.39 4.17 -6.58
N VAL A 69 2.29 4.94 -5.95
CA VAL A 69 3.70 5.00 -6.39
C VAL A 69 4.39 3.64 -6.25
N GLN A 70 4.09 2.90 -5.18
CA GLN A 70 4.68 1.59 -4.93
C GLN A 70 4.14 0.51 -5.89
N SER A 71 2.91 0.64 -6.37
CA SER A 71 2.24 -0.35 -7.21
C SER A 71 2.49 -0.18 -8.71
N LEU A 72 2.76 1.05 -9.16
CA LEU A 72 3.04 1.33 -10.58
C LEU A 72 4.52 1.15 -10.88
N ASP A 73 4.84 0.08 -11.63
CA ASP A 73 6.21 -0.24 -12.04
C ASP A 73 6.77 0.82 -13.02
N PRO A 74 7.83 1.56 -12.65
CA PRO A 74 8.48 2.51 -13.53
C PRO A 74 9.20 1.87 -14.73
N ASN A 75 9.50 0.57 -14.67
CA ASN A 75 10.24 -0.17 -15.71
C ASN A 75 9.34 -0.89 -16.70
N ARG A 76 8.02 -0.60 -16.71
CA ARG A 76 7.09 -1.22 -17.65
C ARG A 76 7.56 -1.01 -19.09
N SER A 77 7.68 -2.11 -19.82
CA SER A 77 8.40 -2.20 -21.10
C SER A 77 7.82 -1.35 -22.24
N ASP A 78 6.61 -0.84 -22.09
CA ASP A 78 5.90 -0.02 -23.07
C ASP A 78 6.25 1.47 -22.98
N LYS A 79 6.88 1.94 -21.88
CA LYS A 79 7.18 3.38 -21.68
C LYS A 79 8.54 3.61 -21.05
N ARG A 80 9.40 4.35 -21.73
CA ARG A 80 10.66 4.83 -21.16
C ARG A 80 10.37 5.94 -20.14
N VAL A 81 10.51 5.62 -18.85
CA VAL A 81 10.43 6.56 -17.73
C VAL A 81 11.84 6.86 -17.24
N GLN A 82 12.27 8.13 -17.30
CA GLN A 82 13.63 8.52 -16.91
C GLN A 82 13.68 9.53 -15.76
N THR A 83 12.57 10.23 -15.52
CA THR A 83 12.48 11.28 -14.51
C THR A 83 11.21 11.11 -13.68
N PHE A 84 11.15 11.74 -12.51
CA PHE A 84 9.91 11.80 -11.73
C PHE A 84 8.77 12.46 -12.50
N SER A 85 9.07 13.44 -13.35
CA SER A 85 8.08 14.07 -14.23
C SER A 85 7.53 13.07 -15.25
N ASP A 86 8.40 12.28 -15.88
CA ASP A 86 7.98 11.20 -16.77
C ASP A 86 7.10 10.19 -16.04
N TYR A 87 7.48 9.80 -14.82
CA TYR A 87 6.72 8.84 -14.02
C TYR A 87 5.31 9.35 -13.73
N ALA A 88 5.20 10.60 -13.27
CA ALA A 88 3.93 11.24 -13.00
C ALA A 88 3.06 11.35 -14.27
N LEU A 89 3.61 11.83 -15.37
CA LEU A 89 2.86 12.08 -16.61
C LEU A 89 2.52 10.80 -17.38
N LYS A 90 3.39 9.77 -17.34
CA LYS A 90 3.24 8.56 -18.18
C LYS A 90 2.59 7.39 -17.46
N LEU A 91 2.64 7.36 -16.13
CA LEU A 91 2.10 6.26 -15.32
C LEU A 91 1.00 6.73 -14.37
N VAL A 92 1.30 7.67 -13.46
CA VAL A 92 0.37 8.08 -12.41
C VAL A 92 -0.87 8.78 -12.97
N LEU A 93 -0.69 9.80 -13.82
CA LEU A 93 -1.84 10.53 -14.39
C LEU A 93 -2.74 9.63 -15.25
N PRO A 94 -2.22 8.77 -16.15
CA PRO A 94 -3.07 7.83 -16.88
C PRO A 94 -3.82 6.86 -15.97
N TYR A 95 -3.18 6.39 -14.90
CA TYR A 95 -3.83 5.55 -13.90
C TYR A 95 -4.99 6.28 -13.23
N LEU A 96 -4.76 7.49 -12.70
CA LEU A 96 -5.81 8.29 -12.06
C LEU A 96 -6.94 8.67 -13.02
N SER A 97 -6.62 9.01 -14.27
CA SER A 97 -7.62 9.27 -15.31
C SER A 97 -8.49 8.04 -15.59
N GLN A 98 -7.90 6.84 -15.59
CA GLN A 98 -8.66 5.60 -15.73
C GLN A 98 -9.58 5.36 -14.52
N GLN A 99 -9.12 5.66 -13.30
CA GLN A 99 -9.96 5.56 -12.10
C GLN A 99 -11.12 6.57 -12.15
N LEU A 100 -10.90 7.77 -12.70
CA LEU A 100 -11.94 8.80 -12.87
C LEU A 100 -13.04 8.39 -13.89
N MET A 101 -12.85 7.32 -14.65
CA MET A 101 -13.90 6.81 -15.56
C MET A 101 -15.02 6.09 -14.82
N SER A 102 -14.77 5.61 -13.59
CA SER A 102 -15.74 4.86 -12.78
C SER A 102 -16.37 5.65 -11.65
N VAL A 103 -15.84 6.84 -11.33
CA VAL A 103 -16.29 7.71 -10.23
C VAL A 103 -16.30 9.17 -10.65
N ASN A 104 -17.08 10.02 -9.99
CA ASN A 104 -17.15 11.45 -10.31
C ASN A 104 -15.91 12.21 -9.85
N ARG A 105 -15.20 11.69 -8.84
CA ARG A 105 -14.02 12.34 -8.26
C ARG A 105 -13.03 11.31 -7.69
N VAL A 106 -11.75 11.55 -7.91
CA VAL A 106 -10.64 10.82 -7.28
C VAL A 106 -9.81 11.80 -6.47
N ASP A 107 -9.63 11.53 -5.18
CA ASP A 107 -8.73 12.25 -4.29
C ASP A 107 -7.51 11.38 -3.94
N VAL A 108 -6.33 11.98 -3.96
CA VAL A 108 -5.07 11.31 -3.57
C VAL A 108 -4.58 11.93 -2.27
N VAL A 109 -4.29 11.07 -1.27
CA VAL A 109 -3.88 11.46 0.10
C VAL A 109 -2.46 10.99 0.40
#